data_AF-A0A3A4VNM9-F1
#
_entry.id   AF-A0A3A4VNM9-F1
#
_cell.length_a   1.000
_cell.length_b   1.000
_cell.length_c   1.000
_cell.angle_alpha   90.00
_cell.angle_beta   90.00
_cell.angle_gamma   90.00
#
_symmetry.space_group_name_H-M   'P 1'
#
loop_
_entity.id
_entity.type
_entity.pdbx_description
1 polymer ?
#
loop_
_entity_poly.entity_id
_entity_poly.type
_entity_poly.pdbx_seq_one_letter_code
_entity_poly.pdbx_strand_id
1 'polypeptide(L)'
;MNCKYCHSANVIKFGQVKNVPRYFCKDCRRKFVSAGTIPKMQTGTATIASVLDMYYKGMSETAIRRALIQQGSDRISTGTVYNWVRRFAGLARQETVGLVPKVGREWVADETLLRLVGRDVCFWDVIDKGTHFLIASHMSLTRTVPDARELMRQACTSASAVPGVIYTDKLALYLTGLDSTPERGLKGEPRGLFSVGNNASLIEHFHAAFKERTRIMHRLRSMDNIRWFMESWLAHYNYFRPNAFLAGRTPADMAGIKFPFRTWKNFIEQPYAKTTRIPSYL
;
A
#
# COMPACT_ATOMS: atom_id res chain seq x y z
N MET A 1 -18.14 2.63 -24.63
CA MET A 1 -16.86 3.26 -24.22
C MET A 1 -17.18 4.48 -23.38
N ASN A 2 -16.56 4.63 -22.21
CA ASN A 2 -16.82 5.77 -21.32
C ASN A 2 -15.76 6.87 -21.49
N CYS A 3 -16.12 8.10 -21.16
CA CYS A 3 -15.21 9.24 -21.21
C CYS A 3 -14.09 9.08 -20.18
N LYS A 4 -12.83 9.07 -20.61
CA LYS A 4 -11.69 8.94 -19.69
C LYS A 4 -11.46 10.13 -18.72
N TYR A 5 -12.19 11.23 -18.89
CA TYR A 5 -12.09 12.39 -18.02
C TYR A 5 -13.12 12.37 -16.88
N CYS A 6 -14.39 12.10 -17.23
CA CYS A 6 -15.53 12.18 -16.31
C CYS A 6 -16.33 10.87 -16.19
N HIS A 7 -15.93 9.81 -16.89
CA HIS A 7 -16.56 8.48 -16.89
C HIS A 7 -17.98 8.41 -17.46
N SER A 8 -18.51 9.52 -17.98
CA SER A 8 -19.80 9.53 -18.68
C SER A 8 -19.85 8.56 -19.87
N ALA A 9 -21.00 7.92 -20.05
CA ALA A 9 -21.33 7.12 -21.22
C ALA A 9 -21.74 7.97 -22.45
N ASN A 10 -21.97 9.27 -22.27
CA ASN A 10 -22.41 10.20 -23.32
C ASN A 10 -21.24 10.63 -24.22
N VAL A 11 -20.72 9.66 -24.97
CA VAL A 11 -19.54 9.77 -25.84
C VAL A 11 -19.93 9.46 -27.28
N ILE A 12 -19.54 10.34 -28.20
CA ILE A 12 -19.69 10.15 -29.64
C ILE A 12 -18.35 10.04 -30.33
N LYS A 13 -18.30 9.34 -31.47
CA LYS A 13 -17.15 9.37 -32.39
C LYS A 13 -17.05 10.77 -33.01
N PHE A 14 -15.86 11.34 -33.03
CA PHE A 14 -15.58 12.72 -33.43
C PHE A 14 -14.32 12.79 -34.32
N GLY A 15 -14.42 12.23 -35.52
CA GLY A 15 -13.32 12.20 -36.51
C GLY A 15 -12.15 11.28 -36.10
N GLN A 16 -10.97 11.58 -36.63
CA GLN A 16 -9.74 10.83 -36.39
C GLN A 16 -8.51 11.75 -36.37
N VAL A 17 -7.45 11.33 -35.69
CA VAL A 17 -6.15 12.01 -35.66
C VAL A 17 -5.08 10.95 -35.93
N LYS A 18 -4.24 11.15 -36.95
CA LYS A 18 -3.21 10.18 -37.35
C LYS A 18 -3.77 8.76 -37.52
N ASN A 19 -4.90 8.62 -38.21
CA ASN A 19 -5.65 7.36 -38.41
C ASN A 19 -6.17 6.68 -37.13
N VAL A 20 -6.11 7.35 -35.98
CA VAL A 20 -6.69 6.85 -34.73
C VAL A 20 -8.05 7.53 -34.48
N PRO A 21 -9.13 6.75 -34.22
CA PRO A 21 -10.43 7.32 -33.91
C PRO A 21 -10.39 8.30 -32.75
N ARG A 22 -11.04 9.44 -32.91
CA ARG A 22 -11.21 10.44 -31.85
C ARG A 22 -12.66 10.43 -31.39
N TYR A 23 -12.87 10.78 -30.14
CA TYR A 23 -14.12 10.76 -29.42
C TYR A 23 -14.36 12.12 -28.76
N PHE A 24 -15.62 12.49 -28.60
CA PHE A 24 -16.07 13.69 -27.89
C PHE A 24 -17.09 13.30 -26.83
N CYS A 25 -16.87 13.76 -25.60
CA CYS A 25 -17.84 13.59 -24.51
C CYS A 25 -18.76 14.81 -24.47
N LYS A 26 -20.08 14.60 -24.57
CA LYS A 26 -21.07 15.68 -24.55
C LYS A 26 -21.19 16.33 -23.18
N ASP A 27 -20.95 15.58 -22.10
CA ASP A 27 -21.12 16.09 -20.73
C ASP A 27 -19.95 16.99 -20.31
N CYS A 28 -18.70 16.53 -20.44
CA CYS A 28 -17.53 17.34 -20.06
C CYS A 28 -16.92 18.15 -21.22
N ARG A 29 -17.49 18.05 -22.42
CA ARG A 29 -17.08 18.78 -23.63
C ARG A 29 -15.61 18.59 -24.05
N ARG A 30 -14.99 17.46 -23.66
CA ARG A 30 -13.58 17.13 -23.99
C ARG A 30 -13.48 16.12 -25.13
N LYS A 31 -12.41 16.26 -25.92
CA LYS A 31 -12.05 15.34 -27.01
C LYS A 31 -10.93 14.39 -26.56
N PHE A 32 -10.95 13.12 -26.98
CA PHE A 32 -9.90 12.13 -26.68
C PHE A 32 -9.75 11.05 -27.76
N VAL A 33 -8.63 10.32 -27.76
CA VAL A 33 -8.27 9.37 -28.84
C VAL A 33 -8.33 7.90 -28.38
N SER A 34 -8.19 7.62 -27.07
CA SER A 34 -8.33 6.27 -26.52
C SER A 34 -8.80 6.31 -25.06
N ALA A 35 -9.60 5.32 -24.64
CA ALA A 35 -10.02 5.16 -23.24
C ALA A 35 -8.99 4.41 -22.38
N GLY A 36 -8.08 3.64 -22.99
CA GLY A 36 -7.06 2.86 -22.28
C GLY A 36 -5.85 3.67 -21.78
N THR A 37 -5.88 4.99 -21.92
CA THR A 37 -4.81 5.90 -21.44
C THR A 37 -5.41 6.95 -20.53
N ILE A 38 -4.73 7.26 -19.43
CA ILE A 38 -5.11 8.40 -18.59
C ILE A 38 -4.89 9.69 -19.38
N PRO A 39 -5.72 10.73 -19.25
CA PRO A 39 -5.44 12.01 -19.87
C PRO A 39 -4.02 12.53 -19.55
N LYS A 40 -3.38 13.13 -20.56
CA LYS A 40 -1.99 13.62 -20.53
C LYS A 40 -0.91 12.54 -20.38
N MET A 41 -1.28 11.25 -20.39
CA MET A 41 -0.32 10.15 -20.42
C MET A 41 -0.39 9.43 -21.76
N GLN A 42 0.78 9.07 -22.29
CA GLN A 42 0.89 8.31 -23.55
C GLN A 42 0.79 6.80 -23.29
N THR A 43 1.28 6.35 -22.13
CA THR A 43 1.30 4.94 -21.74
C THR A 43 -0.08 4.45 -21.32
N GLY A 44 -0.41 3.22 -21.74
CA GLY A 44 -1.65 2.55 -21.37
C GLY A 44 -1.74 2.21 -19.87
N THR A 45 -2.95 2.21 -19.33
CA THR A 45 -3.23 1.88 -17.92
C THR A 45 -2.78 0.48 -17.54
N ALA A 46 -2.88 -0.48 -18.47
CA ALA A 46 -2.40 -1.85 -18.28
C ALA A 46 -0.89 -1.91 -18.00
N THR A 47 -0.07 -1.21 -18.80
CA THR A 47 1.39 -1.15 -18.60
C THR A 47 1.74 -0.53 -17.25
N ILE A 48 1.06 0.55 -16.86
CA ILE A 48 1.27 1.21 -15.56
C ILE A 48 0.88 0.28 -14.40
N ALA A 49 -0.22 -0.46 -14.54
CA ALA A 49 -0.63 -1.45 -13.55
C ALA A 49 0.41 -2.58 -13.41
N SER A 50 0.95 -3.08 -14.53
CA SER A 50 2.03 -4.08 -14.51
C SER A 50 3.30 -3.53 -13.86
N VAL A 51 3.62 -2.25 -14.05
CA VAL A 51 4.74 -1.59 -13.36
C VAL A 51 4.56 -1.65 -11.84
N LEU A 52 3.38 -1.30 -11.33
CA LEU A 52 3.11 -1.36 -9.89
C LEU A 52 3.17 -2.80 -9.37
N ASP A 53 2.55 -3.75 -10.09
CA ASP A 53 2.59 -5.17 -9.72
C ASP A 53 4.02 -5.70 -9.66
N MET A 54 4.84 -5.47 -10.69
CA MET A 54 6.24 -5.87 -10.71
C MET A 54 7.06 -5.19 -9.60
N TYR A 55 6.81 -3.90 -9.34
CA TYR A 55 7.48 -3.15 -8.28
C TYR A 55 7.22 -3.74 -6.91
N TYR A 56 5.96 -4.04 -6.59
CA TYR A 56 5.61 -4.61 -5.30
C TYR A 56 5.95 -6.10 -5.19
N LYS A 57 6.11 -6.82 -6.31
CA LYS A 57 6.68 -8.17 -6.35
C LYS A 57 8.21 -8.23 -6.24
N GLY A 58 8.87 -7.10 -5.99
CA GLY A 58 10.29 -7.06 -5.67
C GLY A 58 11.21 -6.59 -6.79
N MET A 59 10.69 -6.30 -7.99
CA MET A 59 11.56 -5.82 -9.07
C MET A 59 12.04 -4.38 -8.81
N SER A 60 13.32 -4.11 -9.07
CA SER A 60 13.86 -2.75 -9.11
C SER A 60 13.31 -1.99 -10.31
N GLU A 61 13.30 -0.65 -10.25
CA GLU A 61 12.83 0.19 -11.36
C GLU A 61 13.64 -0.06 -12.65
N THR A 62 14.93 -0.37 -12.51
CA THR A 62 15.80 -0.75 -13.62
C THR A 62 15.41 -2.12 -14.20
N ALA A 63 15.09 -3.10 -13.36
CA ALA A 63 14.63 -4.42 -13.81
C ALA A 63 13.26 -4.31 -14.51
N ILE A 64 12.34 -3.52 -13.95
CA ILE A 64 11.03 -3.23 -14.56
C ILE A 64 11.21 -2.59 -15.92
N ARG A 65 12.07 -1.55 -16.02
CA ARG A 65 12.38 -0.93 -17.30
C ARG A 65 12.87 -1.95 -18.33
N ARG A 66 13.81 -2.82 -17.94
CA ARG A 66 14.34 -3.87 -18.85
C ARG A 66 13.23 -4.82 -19.30
N ALA A 67 12.34 -5.23 -18.39
CA ALA A 67 11.19 -6.07 -18.73
C ALA A 67 10.23 -5.38 -19.72
N LEU A 68 9.96 -4.09 -19.55
CA LEU A 68 9.14 -3.32 -20.49
C LEU A 68 9.80 -3.17 -21.87
N ILE A 69 11.12 -2.97 -21.93
CA ILE A 69 11.87 -2.92 -23.19
C ILE A 69 11.74 -4.26 -23.94
N GLN A 70 11.86 -5.40 -23.23
CA GLN A 70 11.66 -6.72 -23.82
C GLN A 70 10.24 -6.94 -24.37
N GLN A 71 9.25 -6.24 -23.81
CA GLN A 71 7.86 -6.25 -24.29
C GLN A 71 7.61 -5.23 -25.42
N GLY A 72 8.66 -4.62 -25.98
CA GLY A 72 8.56 -3.66 -27.08
C GLY A 72 8.40 -2.20 -26.67
N SER A 73 8.58 -1.85 -25.39
CA SER A 73 8.58 -0.45 -24.94
C SER A 73 9.97 0.18 -25.10
N ASP A 74 10.28 0.67 -26.29
CA ASP A 74 11.61 1.14 -26.71
C ASP A 74 12.13 2.41 -25.99
N ARG A 75 11.26 3.20 -25.34
CA ARG A 75 11.61 4.55 -24.84
C ARG A 75 11.23 4.86 -23.39
N ILE A 76 11.13 3.86 -22.51
CA ILE A 76 10.81 4.09 -21.09
C ILE A 76 12.10 4.33 -20.28
N SER A 77 12.18 5.45 -19.56
CA SER A 77 13.27 5.73 -18.62
C SER A 77 12.99 5.14 -17.24
N THR A 78 14.03 4.85 -16.46
CA THR A 78 13.88 4.38 -15.07
C THR A 78 13.16 5.41 -14.20
N GLY A 79 13.38 6.71 -14.47
CA GLY A 79 12.65 7.79 -13.81
C GLY A 79 11.15 7.77 -14.11
N THR A 80 10.75 7.35 -15.31
CA THR A 80 9.34 7.20 -15.68
C THR A 80 8.66 6.12 -14.83
N VAL A 81 9.33 4.96 -14.66
CA VAL A 81 8.86 3.87 -13.79
C VAL A 81 8.70 4.36 -12.36
N TYR A 82 9.72 5.03 -11.81
CA TYR A 82 9.68 5.61 -10.48
C TYR A 82 8.52 6.59 -10.30
N ASN A 83 8.32 7.50 -11.25
CA ASN A 83 7.26 8.51 -11.20
C ASN A 83 5.86 7.88 -11.21
N TRP A 84 5.66 6.80 -11.97
CA TRP A 84 4.39 6.07 -11.94
C TRP A 84 4.15 5.41 -10.58
N VAL A 85 5.15 4.75 -10.02
CA VAL A 85 5.04 4.15 -8.69
C VAL A 85 4.72 5.22 -7.66
N ARG A 86 5.50 6.30 -7.59
CA ARG A 86 5.29 7.42 -6.65
C ARG A 86 3.89 7.99 -6.74
N ARG A 87 3.41 8.22 -7.97
CA ARG A 87 2.09 8.79 -8.20
C ARG A 87 0.97 7.85 -7.73
N PHE A 88 0.94 6.62 -8.21
CA PHE A 88 -0.23 5.76 -7.96
C PHE A 88 -0.20 5.13 -6.57
N ALA A 89 0.98 4.79 -6.04
CA ALA A 89 1.10 4.37 -4.65
C ALA A 89 0.75 5.52 -3.68
N GLY A 90 1.19 6.74 -3.98
CA GLY A 90 0.81 7.93 -3.22
C GLY A 90 -0.70 8.16 -3.23
N LEU A 91 -1.37 7.92 -4.36
CA LEU A 91 -2.82 8.05 -4.48
C LEU A 91 -3.53 6.97 -3.67
N ALA A 92 -3.06 5.73 -3.76
CA ALA A 92 -3.60 4.63 -2.99
C ALA A 92 -3.52 4.93 -1.51
N ARG A 93 -2.36 5.38 -1.02
CA ARG A 93 -2.19 5.81 0.37
C ARG A 93 -3.20 6.89 0.77
N GLN A 94 -3.41 7.91 -0.05
CA GLN A 94 -4.35 8.99 0.26
C GLN A 94 -5.81 8.50 0.30
N GLU A 95 -6.20 7.60 -0.60
CA GLU A 95 -7.57 7.10 -0.69
C GLU A 95 -7.88 6.01 0.35
N THR A 96 -6.86 5.40 0.95
CA THR A 96 -7.04 4.43 2.04
C THR A 96 -7.01 5.06 3.44
N VAL A 97 -6.59 6.33 3.56
CA VAL A 97 -6.64 7.07 4.83
C VAL A 97 -8.09 7.16 5.33
N GLY A 98 -8.29 6.83 6.60
CA GLY A 98 -9.59 6.91 7.27
C GLY A 98 -10.52 5.72 6.99
N LEU A 99 -10.10 4.75 6.16
CA LEU A 99 -10.84 3.49 6.03
C LEU A 99 -10.58 2.62 7.27
N VAL A 100 -11.66 2.36 8.03
CA VAL A 100 -11.59 1.57 9.26
C VAL A 100 -11.86 0.10 8.95
N PRO A 101 -10.90 -0.82 9.19
CA PRO A 101 -11.09 -2.25 9.00
C PRO A 101 -11.98 -2.85 10.11
N LYS A 102 -12.78 -3.87 9.78
CA LYS A 102 -13.41 -4.74 10.77
C LYS A 102 -12.45 -5.86 11.12
N VAL A 103 -11.67 -5.65 12.18
CA VAL A 103 -10.71 -6.62 12.72
C VAL A 103 -11.30 -7.44 13.87
N GLY A 104 -10.72 -8.61 14.12
CA GLY A 104 -11.06 -9.45 15.26
C GLY A 104 -10.41 -8.99 16.56
N ARG A 105 -10.51 -9.83 17.59
CA ARG A 105 -9.89 -9.60 18.92
C ARG A 105 -8.51 -10.24 19.08
N GLU A 106 -8.04 -10.98 18.08
CA GLU A 106 -6.76 -11.68 18.11
C GLU A 106 -5.80 -11.03 17.12
N TRP A 107 -4.77 -10.36 17.62
CA TRP A 107 -3.75 -9.70 16.79
C TRP A 107 -2.40 -10.38 16.95
N VAL A 108 -1.58 -10.34 15.92
CA VAL A 108 -0.19 -10.80 15.92
C VAL A 108 0.69 -9.57 15.78
N ALA A 109 1.69 -9.43 16.65
CA ALA A 109 2.63 -8.32 16.63
C ALA A 109 4.06 -8.85 16.69
N ASP A 110 4.96 -8.27 15.91
CA ASP A 110 6.37 -8.65 15.86
C ASP A 110 7.22 -7.51 15.31
N GLU A 111 8.53 -7.62 15.51
CA GLU A 111 9.51 -6.68 15.02
C GLU A 111 10.60 -7.31 14.17
N THR A 112 11.07 -6.56 13.18
CA THR A 112 12.23 -6.95 12.38
C THR A 112 13.24 -5.84 12.26
N LEU A 113 14.51 -6.20 12.45
CA LEU A 113 15.65 -5.32 12.22
C LEU A 113 16.09 -5.40 10.76
N LEU A 114 16.33 -4.24 10.16
CA LEU A 114 16.85 -4.11 8.81
C LEU A 114 17.96 -3.07 8.77
N ARG A 115 19.09 -3.41 8.15
CA ARG A 115 20.18 -2.46 7.93
C ARG A 115 19.90 -1.62 6.68
N LEU A 116 19.48 -0.38 6.88
CA LEU A 116 19.13 0.56 5.82
C LEU A 116 20.01 1.82 5.93
N VAL A 117 20.62 2.25 4.83
CA VAL A 117 21.49 3.45 4.79
C VAL A 117 22.62 3.40 5.84
N GLY A 118 23.18 2.21 6.08
CA GLY A 118 24.25 2.01 7.07
C GLY A 118 23.79 2.11 8.53
N ARG A 119 22.49 2.17 8.80
CA ARG A 119 21.90 2.19 10.16
C ARG A 119 20.98 1.00 10.34
N ASP A 120 20.86 0.52 11.57
CA ASP A 120 19.87 -0.47 11.92
C ASP A 120 18.53 0.24 12.18
N VAL A 121 17.50 -0.19 11.45
CA VAL A 121 16.14 0.34 11.53
C VAL A 121 15.23 -0.79 11.96
N CYS A 122 14.45 -0.56 13.02
CA CYS A 122 13.47 -1.50 13.52
C CYS A 122 12.10 -1.21 12.91
N PHE A 123 11.48 -2.24 12.34
CA PHE A 123 10.12 -2.22 11.82
C PHE A 123 9.26 -3.04 12.74
N TRP A 124 8.13 -2.49 13.15
CA TRP A 124 7.19 -3.15 14.02
C TRP A 124 5.84 -3.20 13.34
N ASP A 125 5.20 -4.36 13.35
CA ASP A 125 3.97 -4.57 12.60
C ASP A 125 2.93 -5.25 13.48
N VAL A 126 1.66 -4.89 13.27
CA VAL A 126 0.52 -5.55 13.89
C VAL A 126 -0.44 -6.00 12.82
N ILE A 127 -0.76 -7.30 12.80
CA ILE A 127 -1.66 -7.93 11.83
C ILE A 127 -2.84 -8.54 12.58
N ASP A 128 -4.05 -8.33 12.05
CA ASP A 128 -5.23 -9.06 12.52
C ASP A 128 -5.16 -10.53 12.07
N LYS A 129 -5.27 -11.48 13.02
CA LYS A 129 -5.08 -12.90 12.74
C LYS A 129 -6.15 -13.49 11.80
N GLY A 130 -7.39 -13.00 11.87
CA GLY A 130 -8.50 -13.56 11.09
C GLY A 130 -8.56 -13.03 9.65
N THR A 131 -8.29 -11.74 9.47
CA THR A 131 -8.39 -11.07 8.16
C THR A 131 -7.05 -10.91 7.46
N HIS A 132 -5.94 -11.16 8.18
CA HIS A 132 -4.57 -10.82 7.79
C HIS A 132 -4.38 -9.34 7.46
N PHE A 133 -5.27 -8.46 7.95
CA PHE A 133 -5.14 -7.03 7.70
C PHE A 133 -3.97 -6.49 8.51
N LEU A 134 -3.01 -5.86 7.83
CA LEU A 134 -1.92 -5.13 8.47
C LEU A 134 -2.49 -3.85 9.08
N ILE A 135 -2.71 -3.86 10.40
CA ILE A 135 -3.41 -2.83 11.16
C ILE A 135 -2.53 -1.59 11.30
N ALA A 136 -1.26 -1.79 11.65
CA ALA A 136 -0.28 -0.72 11.82
C ALA A 136 1.13 -1.20 11.51
N SER A 137 1.96 -0.27 11.06
CA SER A 137 3.41 -0.43 10.89
C SER A 137 4.10 0.79 11.49
N HIS A 138 5.01 0.57 12.42
CA HIS A 138 5.83 1.59 13.05
C HIS A 138 7.30 1.39 12.66
N MET A 139 8.05 2.49 12.55
CA MET A 139 9.49 2.45 12.27
C MET A 139 10.23 3.33 13.26
N SER A 140 11.25 2.75 13.87
CA SER A 140 12.10 3.42 14.85
C SER A 140 13.58 3.10 14.59
N LEU A 141 14.46 3.98 15.09
CA LEU A 141 15.90 3.73 15.15
C LEU A 141 16.31 3.03 16.45
N THR A 142 15.36 2.86 17.36
CA THR A 142 15.51 2.27 18.69
C THR A 142 14.63 1.02 18.80
N ARG A 143 14.93 0.16 19.77
CA ARG A 143 14.10 -1.02 20.09
C ARG A 143 13.66 -0.97 21.55
N THR A 144 12.70 -0.10 21.87
CA THR A 144 12.34 0.29 23.26
C THR A 144 10.84 0.21 23.54
N VAL A 145 10.46 0.28 24.82
CA VAL A 145 9.05 0.29 25.27
C VAL A 145 8.23 1.44 24.63
N PRO A 146 8.74 2.68 24.53
CA PRO A 146 8.04 3.74 23.79
C PRO A 146 7.70 3.40 22.33
N ASP A 147 8.58 2.70 21.62
CA ASP A 147 8.36 2.30 20.22
C ASP A 147 7.19 1.29 20.13
N ALA A 148 7.18 0.30 21.03
CA ALA A 148 6.09 -0.67 21.14
C ALA A 148 4.76 -0.01 21.55
N ARG A 149 4.79 0.98 22.46
CA ARG A 149 3.61 1.77 22.84
C ARG A 149 3.03 2.52 21.64
N GLU A 150 3.89 3.16 20.85
CA GLU A 150 3.47 3.92 19.68
C GLU A 150 2.86 3.00 18.61
N LEU A 151 3.45 1.83 18.37
CA LEU A 151 2.85 0.80 17.51
C LEU A 151 1.43 0.44 17.97
N MET A 152 1.26 0.12 19.25
CA MET A 152 -0.04 -0.28 19.80
C MET A 152 -1.07 0.86 19.74
N ARG A 153 -0.64 2.10 20.00
CA ARG A 153 -1.49 3.29 19.85
C ARG A 153 -1.97 3.46 18.41
N GLN A 154 -1.07 3.31 17.44
CA GLN A 154 -1.40 3.37 16.01
C GLN A 154 -2.35 2.24 15.60
N ALA A 155 -2.12 1.02 16.10
CA ALA A 155 -2.98 -0.13 15.82
C ALA A 155 -4.40 0.09 16.35
N CYS A 156 -4.54 0.49 17.61
CA CYS A 156 -5.86 0.72 18.22
C CYS A 156 -6.61 1.88 17.53
N THR A 157 -5.90 2.94 17.15
CA THR A 157 -6.47 4.08 16.41
C THR A 157 -6.96 3.63 15.03
N SER A 158 -6.13 2.91 14.28
CA SER A 158 -6.45 2.48 12.91
C SER A 158 -7.59 1.48 12.86
N ALA A 159 -7.62 0.54 13.82
CA ALA A 159 -8.71 -0.42 13.96
C ALA A 159 -9.98 0.16 14.60
N SER A 160 -9.88 1.32 15.27
CA SER A 160 -10.92 1.81 16.19
C SER A 160 -11.39 0.75 17.19
N ALA A 161 -10.46 -0.11 17.63
CA ALA A 161 -10.71 -1.27 18.46
C ALA A 161 -9.49 -1.58 19.33
N VAL A 162 -9.68 -2.40 20.37
CA VAL A 162 -8.63 -2.87 21.27
C VAL A 162 -8.57 -4.40 21.19
N PRO A 163 -7.39 -5.02 21.10
CA PRO A 163 -7.29 -6.48 21.02
C PRO A 163 -7.74 -7.11 22.35
N GLY A 164 -8.32 -8.32 22.26
CA GLY A 164 -8.48 -9.20 23.40
C GLY A 164 -7.20 -9.97 23.72
N VAL A 165 -6.50 -10.42 22.67
CA VAL A 165 -5.23 -11.16 22.77
C VAL A 165 -4.24 -10.63 21.74
N ILE A 166 -2.98 -10.46 22.16
CA ILE A 166 -1.86 -10.17 21.27
C ILE A 166 -0.88 -11.35 21.34
N TYR A 167 -0.59 -11.94 20.18
CA TYR A 167 0.43 -12.95 20.00
C TYR A 167 1.75 -12.28 19.59
N THR A 168 2.80 -12.55 20.35
CA THR A 168 4.15 -12.06 20.08
C THR A 168 5.18 -12.98 20.72
N ASP A 169 6.39 -13.03 20.16
CA ASP A 169 7.57 -13.60 20.80
C ASP A 169 8.35 -12.51 21.58
N LYS A 170 9.24 -11.78 20.90
CA LYS A 170 10.16 -10.80 21.52
C LYS A 170 9.50 -9.52 21.99
N LEU A 171 8.37 -9.12 21.38
CA LEU A 171 7.63 -7.91 21.76
C LEU A 171 7.00 -8.02 23.16
N ALA A 172 6.81 -9.24 23.68
CA ALA A 172 6.16 -9.47 24.97
C ALA A 172 6.82 -8.68 26.10
N LEU A 173 8.16 -8.65 26.14
CA LEU A 173 8.94 -7.93 27.15
C LEU A 173 8.73 -6.42 27.12
N TYR A 174 8.49 -5.86 25.93
CA TYR A 174 8.22 -4.43 25.77
C TYR A 174 6.79 -4.07 26.15
N LEU A 175 5.85 -4.97 25.86
CA LEU A 175 4.43 -4.74 26.10
C LEU A 175 4.03 -4.98 27.55
N THR A 176 4.67 -5.92 28.27
CA THR A 176 4.46 -6.10 29.71
C THR A 176 4.84 -4.85 30.52
N GLY A 177 5.74 -4.01 30.01
CA GLY A 177 6.07 -2.71 30.61
C GLY A 177 4.97 -1.65 30.46
N LEU A 178 3.96 -1.88 29.61
CA LEU A 178 2.84 -0.96 29.42
C LEU A 178 1.78 -1.08 30.51
N ASP A 179 1.56 -2.28 31.05
CA ASP A 179 0.63 -2.51 32.17
C ASP A 179 1.12 -1.87 33.49
N SER A 180 2.43 -1.60 33.61
CA SER A 180 3.07 -1.08 34.82
C SER A 180 3.18 0.45 34.92
N THR A 181 2.75 1.23 33.91
CA THR A 181 2.83 2.70 33.96
C THR A 181 1.49 3.35 34.35
N PRO A 182 1.35 3.93 35.56
CA PRO A 182 0.11 4.55 36.04
C PRO A 182 -0.07 5.99 35.50
N GLU A 183 0.10 6.22 34.20
CA GLU A 183 -0.13 7.53 33.59
C GLU A 183 -1.48 7.58 32.87
N ARG A 184 -2.48 7.92 33.69
CA ARG A 184 -3.71 8.67 33.38
C ARG A 184 -4.00 8.96 31.89
N GLY A 185 -5.12 8.42 31.42
CA GLY A 185 -6.12 9.28 30.78
C GLY A 185 -6.26 9.22 29.25
N LEU A 186 -5.80 8.19 28.57
CA LEU A 186 -6.21 7.91 27.19
C LEU A 186 -7.26 6.79 27.18
N LYS A 187 -8.51 7.11 26.83
CA LYS A 187 -9.55 6.12 26.56
C LYS A 187 -9.05 5.20 25.42
N GLY A 188 -8.54 4.01 25.76
CA GLY A 188 -8.15 3.01 24.75
C GLY A 188 -6.80 2.32 24.94
N GLU A 189 -6.14 2.41 26.10
CA GLU A 189 -4.95 1.58 26.33
C GLU A 189 -5.28 0.09 26.20
N PRO A 190 -4.39 -0.72 25.58
CA PRO A 190 -4.67 -2.13 25.33
C PRO A 190 -4.73 -2.91 26.64
N ARG A 191 -5.94 -3.33 27.04
CA ARG A 191 -6.16 -4.29 28.14
C ARG A 191 -6.17 -5.74 27.65
N GLY A 192 -5.37 -6.04 26.63
CA GLY A 192 -5.33 -7.37 26.03
C GLY A 192 -4.55 -8.33 26.92
N LEU A 193 -5.02 -9.57 27.07
CA LEU A 193 -4.16 -10.62 27.63
C LEU A 193 -3.05 -10.91 26.62
N PHE A 194 -1.80 -10.69 27.02
CA PHE A 194 -0.65 -11.08 26.22
C PHE A 194 -0.52 -12.60 26.29
N SER A 195 -0.63 -13.27 25.14
CA SER A 195 -0.39 -14.69 25.05
C SER A 195 0.89 -14.89 24.25
N VAL A 196 1.93 -15.40 24.93
CA VAL A 196 3.12 -15.90 24.26
C VAL A 196 2.71 -17.21 23.59
N GLY A 197 2.63 -17.22 22.26
CA GLY A 197 2.17 -18.38 21.50
C GLY A 197 2.73 -18.41 20.07
N ASN A 198 3.02 -19.63 19.59
CA ASN A 198 3.62 -19.94 18.29
C ASN A 198 2.69 -19.72 17.09
N ASN A 199 2.23 -18.48 16.87
CA ASN A 199 1.47 -18.10 15.66
C ASN A 199 2.19 -17.01 14.83
N ALA A 200 3.52 -16.94 14.93
CA ALA A 200 4.37 -15.97 14.25
C ALA A 200 4.46 -16.19 12.72
N SER A 201 4.04 -17.34 12.20
CA SER A 201 4.21 -17.70 10.78
C SER A 201 3.59 -16.68 9.80
N LEU A 202 2.47 -16.05 10.18
CA LEU A 202 1.81 -15.01 9.37
C LEU A 202 2.69 -13.76 9.22
N ILE A 203 3.19 -13.25 10.35
CA ILE A 203 3.98 -12.02 10.39
C ILE A 203 5.41 -12.27 9.89
N GLU A 204 5.97 -13.46 10.12
CA GLU A 204 7.23 -13.91 9.54
C GLU A 204 7.18 -13.92 8.00
N HIS A 205 6.10 -14.46 7.43
CA HIS A 205 5.93 -14.46 5.97
C HIS A 205 5.82 -13.03 5.43
N PHE A 206 5.12 -12.14 6.14
CA PHE A 206 5.07 -10.72 5.81
C PHE A 206 6.47 -10.08 5.86
N HIS A 207 7.21 -10.27 6.95
CA HIS A 207 8.56 -9.73 7.11
C HIS A 207 9.55 -10.29 6.10
N ALA A 208 9.44 -11.57 5.71
CA ALA A 208 10.27 -12.15 4.66
C ALA A 208 10.05 -11.44 3.31
N ALA A 209 8.80 -11.22 2.92
CA ALA A 209 8.46 -10.48 1.70
C ALA A 209 8.95 -9.02 1.78
N PHE A 210 8.80 -8.38 2.94
CA PHE A 210 9.27 -7.01 3.17
C PHE A 210 10.81 -6.90 3.12
N LYS A 211 11.53 -7.83 3.75
CA LYS A 211 13.00 -7.94 3.72
C LYS A 211 13.53 -8.06 2.30
N GLU A 212 12.99 -9.00 1.52
CA GLU A 212 13.43 -9.18 0.14
C GLU A 212 13.19 -7.93 -0.70
N ARG A 213 12.06 -7.25 -0.45
CA ARG A 213 11.75 -6.02 -1.14
C ARG A 213 12.73 -4.89 -0.80
N THR A 214 13.01 -4.65 0.47
CA THR A 214 13.92 -3.58 0.94
C THR A 214 15.36 -3.82 0.50
N ARG A 215 15.82 -5.08 0.43
CA ARG A 215 17.16 -5.46 -0.06
C ARG A 215 17.46 -4.95 -1.46
N ILE A 216 16.46 -4.97 -2.34
CA ILE A 216 16.58 -4.59 -3.76
C ILE A 216 16.47 -3.05 -3.95
N MET A 217 16.00 -2.32 -2.94
CA MET A 217 15.78 -0.88 -3.03
C MET A 217 17.04 -0.08 -2.66
N HIS A 218 18.03 -0.07 -3.55
CA HIS A 218 19.24 0.76 -3.44
C HIS A 218 18.97 2.29 -3.34
N ARG A 219 17.72 2.73 -3.58
CA ARG A 219 17.28 4.13 -3.53
C ARG A 219 16.58 4.53 -2.22
N LEU A 220 16.43 3.63 -1.26
CA LEU A 220 16.05 4.01 0.11
C LEU A 220 17.24 4.72 0.76
N ARG A 221 17.53 5.96 0.35
CA ARG A 221 18.70 6.75 0.78
C ARG A 221 18.40 7.70 1.94
N SER A 222 17.13 7.84 2.30
CA SER A 222 16.68 8.68 3.41
C SER A 222 15.56 7.99 4.18
N MET A 223 15.44 8.33 5.46
CA MET A 223 14.37 7.83 6.33
C MET A 223 12.98 8.19 5.80
N ASP A 224 12.82 9.37 5.18
CA ASP A 224 11.55 9.79 4.59
C ASP A 224 11.12 8.89 3.42
N ASN A 225 12.07 8.46 2.58
CA ASN A 225 11.76 7.54 1.49
C ASN A 225 11.41 6.14 2.00
N ILE A 226 12.03 5.70 3.10
CA ILE A 226 11.70 4.44 3.77
C ILE A 226 10.29 4.51 4.35
N ARG A 227 9.96 5.58 5.07
CA ARG A 227 8.63 5.81 5.63
C ARG A 227 7.57 5.85 4.54
N TRP A 228 7.80 6.63 3.48
CA TRP A 228 6.89 6.71 2.34
C TRP A 228 6.67 5.34 1.68
N PHE A 229 7.75 4.56 1.54
CA PHE A 229 7.67 3.21 0.99
C PHE A 229 6.85 2.27 1.88
N MET A 230 7.05 2.28 3.21
CA MET A 230 6.25 1.48 4.14
C MET A 230 4.76 1.78 4.03
N GLU A 231 4.39 3.06 4.08
CA GLU A 231 2.98 3.45 4.00
C GLU A 231 2.36 3.03 2.65
N SER A 232 3.15 3.13 1.59
CA SER A 232 2.78 2.66 0.25
C SER A 232 2.71 1.13 0.15
N TRP A 233 3.54 0.41 0.91
CA TRP A 233 3.53 -1.04 1.01
C TRP A 233 2.30 -1.54 1.75
N LEU A 234 1.92 -0.88 2.84
CA LEU A 234 0.69 -1.19 3.59
C LEU A 234 -0.54 -1.04 2.69
N ALA A 235 -0.63 0.06 1.93
CA ALA A 235 -1.71 0.25 0.97
C ALA A 235 -1.73 -0.87 -0.09
N HIS A 236 -0.57 -1.26 -0.62
CA HIS A 236 -0.52 -2.38 -1.57
C HIS A 236 -0.94 -3.72 -0.94
N TYR A 237 -0.34 -4.08 0.20
CA TYR A 237 -0.55 -5.34 0.88
C TYR A 237 -2.02 -5.53 1.26
N ASN A 238 -2.63 -4.52 1.88
CA ASN A 238 -4.01 -4.64 2.36
C ASN A 238 -5.04 -4.60 1.23
N TYR A 239 -4.84 -3.78 0.18
CA TYR A 239 -5.91 -3.45 -0.76
C TYR A 239 -5.73 -4.02 -2.17
N PHE A 240 -4.50 -4.39 -2.55
CA PHE A 240 -4.17 -4.79 -3.92
C PHE A 240 -3.48 -6.14 -4.05
N ARG A 241 -3.15 -6.81 -2.93
CA ARG A 241 -2.50 -8.13 -2.92
C ARG A 241 -3.50 -9.23 -2.55
N PRO A 242 -4.00 -10.01 -3.53
CA PRO A 242 -4.70 -11.25 -3.26
C PRO A 242 -3.85 -12.18 -2.39
N ASN A 243 -4.47 -12.78 -1.38
CA ASN A 243 -3.81 -13.73 -0.49
C ASN A 243 -4.36 -15.14 -0.73
N ALA A 244 -3.47 -16.10 -1.02
CA ALA A 244 -3.86 -17.49 -1.22
C ALA A 244 -4.52 -18.10 0.02
N PHE A 245 -4.07 -17.72 1.22
CA PHE A 245 -4.66 -18.13 2.49
C PHE A 245 -6.07 -17.54 2.72
N LEU A 246 -6.45 -16.51 1.95
CA LEU A 246 -7.77 -15.87 2.00
C LEU A 246 -8.61 -16.18 0.76
N ALA A 247 -8.38 -17.34 0.13
CA ALA A 247 -9.07 -17.77 -1.10
C ALA A 247 -9.01 -16.71 -2.23
N GLY A 248 -7.89 -16.00 -2.35
CA GLY A 248 -7.68 -14.96 -3.37
C GLY A 248 -8.29 -13.60 -3.04
N ARG A 249 -8.90 -13.42 -1.86
CA ARG A 249 -9.35 -12.11 -1.37
C ARG A 249 -8.19 -11.31 -0.81
N THR A 250 -8.33 -9.98 -0.78
CA THR A 250 -7.36 -9.09 -0.14
C THR A 250 -7.66 -9.01 1.36
N PRO A 251 -6.67 -8.66 2.20
CA PRO A 251 -6.92 -8.42 3.61
C PRO A 251 -8.01 -7.37 3.86
N ALA A 252 -8.06 -6.29 3.07
CA ALA A 252 -9.11 -5.27 3.18
C ALA A 252 -10.52 -5.82 2.90
N ASP A 253 -10.65 -6.71 1.93
CA ASP A 253 -11.93 -7.37 1.61
C ASP A 253 -12.38 -8.30 2.74
N MET A 254 -11.44 -9.06 3.33
CA MET A 254 -11.71 -9.87 4.52
C MET A 254 -12.07 -9.03 5.75
N ALA A 255 -11.43 -7.86 5.91
CA ALA A 255 -11.76 -6.88 6.94
C ALA A 255 -13.03 -6.07 6.63
N GLY A 256 -13.83 -6.46 5.62
CA GLY A 256 -15.11 -5.83 5.31
C GLY A 256 -15.01 -4.39 4.80
N ILE A 257 -13.83 -3.94 4.35
CA ILE A 257 -13.66 -2.62 3.77
C ILE A 257 -14.21 -2.65 2.33
N LYS A 258 -15.16 -1.75 2.05
CA LYS A 258 -15.69 -1.53 0.70
C LYS A 258 -14.73 -0.66 -0.12
N PHE A 259 -13.61 -1.23 -0.52
CA PHE A 259 -12.69 -0.57 -1.44
C PHE A 259 -13.11 -0.88 -2.89
N PRO A 260 -13.42 0.13 -3.73
CA PRO A 260 -14.07 -0.09 -5.02
C PRO A 260 -13.12 -0.67 -6.09
N PHE A 261 -11.84 -0.88 -5.77
CA PHE A 261 -10.83 -1.31 -6.71
C PHE A 261 -10.22 -2.64 -6.29
N ARG A 262 -10.26 -3.64 -7.18
CA ARG A 262 -9.64 -4.96 -6.94
C ARG A 262 -8.21 -5.06 -7.48
N THR A 263 -7.86 -4.20 -8.43
CA THR A 263 -6.57 -4.26 -9.14
C THR A 263 -6.02 -2.85 -9.31
N TRP A 264 -4.69 -2.75 -9.45
CA TRP A 264 -4.03 -1.49 -9.82
C TRP A 264 -4.62 -0.90 -11.11
N LYS A 265 -4.96 -1.73 -12.11
CA LYS A 265 -5.57 -1.25 -13.35
C LYS A 265 -6.90 -0.53 -13.10
N ASN A 266 -7.81 -1.12 -12.33
CA ASN A 266 -9.09 -0.48 -12.01
C ASN A 266 -8.88 0.81 -11.20
N PHE A 267 -7.92 0.80 -10.27
CA PHE A 267 -7.56 1.98 -9.49
C PHE A 267 -7.00 3.12 -10.35
N ILE A 268 -6.16 2.81 -11.33
CA ILE A 268 -5.58 3.79 -12.26
C ILE A 268 -6.65 4.34 -13.21
N GLU A 269 -7.63 3.52 -13.59
CA GLU A 269 -8.70 3.87 -14.53
C GLU A 269 -9.80 4.74 -13.91
N GLN A 270 -9.70 5.07 -12.62
CA GLN A 270 -10.65 5.94 -11.93
C GLN A 270 -10.74 7.35 -12.55
N PRO A 271 -11.77 8.16 -12.23
CA PRO A 271 -11.98 9.46 -12.85
C PRO A 271 -10.72 10.36 -12.82
N TYR A 272 -10.43 11.03 -13.93
CA TYR A 272 -9.19 11.79 -14.07
C TYR A 272 -9.00 12.81 -12.96
N ALA A 273 -10.07 13.46 -12.50
CA ALA A 273 -10.08 14.43 -11.40
C ALA A 273 -9.54 13.87 -10.06
N LYS A 274 -9.57 12.55 -9.86
CA LYS A 274 -8.95 11.86 -8.72
C LYS A 274 -7.47 11.62 -9.00
N THR A 275 -7.15 11.06 -10.17
CA THR A 275 -5.77 10.76 -10.56
C THR A 275 -4.86 11.99 -10.76
N THR A 276 -5.42 13.20 -10.89
CA THR A 276 -4.67 14.47 -10.98
C THR A 276 -4.26 15.05 -9.64
N ARG A 277 -4.76 14.53 -8.51
CA ARG A 277 -4.57 15.12 -7.18
C ARG A 277 -3.15 15.03 -6.64
N ILE A 278 -2.24 14.39 -7.38
CA ILE A 278 -0.83 14.30 -7.00
C ILE A 278 -0.03 15.11 -8.03
N PRO A 279 0.53 16.26 -7.61
CA PRO A 279 1.50 16.97 -8.43
C PRO A 279 2.58 15.98 -8.86
N SER A 280 2.92 15.96 -10.14
CA SER A 280 4.03 15.17 -10.68
C SER A 280 5.41 15.70 -10.25
N TYR A 281 5.51 16.25 -9.04
CA TYR A 281 6.67 16.92 -8.49
C TYR A 281 7.00 16.31 -7.13
N LEU A 282 7.94 15.37 -7.15
CA LEU A 282 8.98 15.12 -6.14
C LEU A 282 10.12 14.36 -6.84
#